data_AF-A0A958QXG9-F1
#
_entry.id   AF-A0A958QXG9-F1
#
_cell.length_a   1.000
_cell.length_b   1.000
_cell.length_c   1.000
_cell.angle_alpha   90.00
_cell.angle_beta   90.00
_cell.angle_gamma   90.00
#
_symmetry.space_group_name_H-M   'P 1'
#
loop_
_entity.id
_entity.type
_entity.pdbx_description
1 polymer ?
#
loop_
_entity_poly.entity_id
_entity_poly.type
_entity_poly.pdbx_seq_one_letter_code
_entity_poly.pdbx_strand_id
1 'polypeptide(L)'
;MRFPEIFSSGKPVISFEFFPPKDQSLLPQTFQLIEQLRALDPDFMTVTYGAGGGTRMLTTQMVSFIHEQLSMTSVAHLTCVGHTSSEIDSMVGALEQSGIENVLALRGDPPKGSDRFETVPGGFGNARDLTRHLKQHHSLSIGVAGYPETHVDAASPDADIAFLKEKVDAGADVVITQLFFSASMYFSFVERARAGGITVPIVPGVMPIGNVKQIRRFTSMCGASIPPTLSERLREIESDIEAVVRFGIDYAVELS
;
A
#
# COMPACT_ATOMS: atom_id res chain seq x y z
N MET A 1 -12.66 -2.82 12.91
CA MET A 1 -13.38 -3.33 11.71
C MET A 1 -12.39 -3.97 10.80
N ARG A 2 -12.72 -5.15 10.28
CA ARG A 2 -11.87 -5.93 9.37
C ARG A 2 -12.20 -5.63 7.91
N PHE A 3 -11.29 -5.89 6.97
CA PHE A 3 -11.55 -5.61 5.54
C PHE A 3 -12.89 -6.17 5.02
N PRO A 4 -13.30 -7.43 5.29
CA PRO A 4 -14.59 -7.93 4.84
C PRO A 4 -15.80 -7.10 5.33
N GLU A 5 -15.72 -6.54 6.54
CA GLU A 5 -16.77 -5.68 7.10
C GLU A 5 -16.78 -4.32 6.39
N ILE A 6 -15.61 -3.73 6.17
CA ILE A 6 -15.45 -2.44 5.50
C ILE A 6 -16.04 -2.50 4.08
N PHE A 7 -15.68 -3.52 3.31
CA PHE A 7 -16.07 -3.66 1.91
C PHE A 7 -17.45 -4.30 1.68
N SER A 8 -18.14 -4.77 2.72
CA SER A 8 -19.52 -5.28 2.61
C SER A 8 -20.59 -4.19 2.81
N SER A 9 -20.18 -2.96 3.12
CA SER A 9 -21.08 -1.83 3.40
C SER A 9 -21.88 -1.32 2.19
N GLY A 10 -21.51 -1.69 0.96
CA GLY A 10 -22.19 -1.28 -0.28
C GLY A 10 -21.95 0.18 -0.69
N LYS A 11 -21.15 0.94 0.04
CA LYS A 11 -20.68 2.28 -0.31
C LYS A 11 -19.24 2.24 -0.83
N PRO A 12 -18.81 3.25 -1.62
CA PRO A 12 -17.39 3.45 -1.89
C PRO A 12 -16.59 3.56 -0.60
N VAL A 13 -15.44 2.90 -0.56
CA VAL A 13 -14.53 2.90 0.59
C VAL A 13 -13.38 3.86 0.31
N ILE A 14 -13.14 4.80 1.22
CA ILE A 14 -12.08 5.80 1.11
C ILE A 14 -11.06 5.58 2.23
N SER A 15 -9.78 5.58 1.88
CA SER A 15 -8.69 5.43 2.83
C SER A 15 -7.50 6.33 2.51
N PHE A 16 -6.71 6.68 3.51
CA PHE A 16 -5.47 7.44 3.35
C PHE A 16 -4.25 6.63 3.80
N GLU A 17 -3.16 6.73 3.04
CA GLU A 17 -1.88 6.09 3.35
C GLU A 17 -0.85 7.11 3.83
N PHE A 18 -0.17 6.80 4.92
CA PHE A 18 0.85 7.65 5.53
C PHE A 18 2.23 7.00 5.52
N PHE A 19 3.23 7.80 5.18
CA PHE A 19 4.63 7.42 5.34
C PHE A 19 5.14 7.90 6.70
N PRO A 20 5.76 7.03 7.51
CA PRO A 20 6.50 7.50 8.67
C PRO A 20 7.55 8.54 8.28
N PRO A 21 7.62 9.69 8.97
CA PRO A 21 8.56 10.73 8.61
C PRO A 21 10.00 10.23 8.83
N LYS A 22 10.90 10.56 7.90
CA LYS A 22 12.32 10.22 8.03
C LYS A 22 12.98 10.99 9.19
N ASP A 23 12.52 12.21 9.42
CA ASP A 23 12.91 13.04 10.54
C ASP A 23 11.85 12.90 11.64
N GLN A 24 12.23 12.30 12.77
CA GLN A 24 11.32 12.08 13.89
C GLN A 24 10.81 13.38 14.52
N SER A 25 11.52 14.51 14.32
CA SER A 25 11.03 15.81 14.78
C SER A 25 9.75 16.25 14.06
N LEU A 26 9.41 15.61 12.92
CA LEU A 26 8.19 15.86 12.16
C LEU A 26 6.99 14.99 12.61
N LEU A 27 7.17 14.10 13.58
CA LEU A 27 6.08 13.24 14.09
C LEU A 27 4.89 14.06 14.64
N PRO A 28 5.08 15.13 15.44
CA PRO A 28 3.96 15.91 15.94
C PRO A 28 3.12 16.52 14.81
N GLN A 29 3.75 17.08 13.77
CA GLN A 29 3.04 17.60 12.60
C GLN A 29 2.34 16.49 11.81
N THR A 30 2.94 15.30 11.76
CA THR A 30 2.34 14.13 11.10
C THR A 30 1.07 13.70 11.83
N PHE A 31 1.07 13.63 13.16
CA PHE A 31 -0.13 13.32 13.95
C PHE A 31 -1.23 14.38 13.79
N GLN A 32 -0.87 15.66 13.77
CA GLN A 32 -1.83 16.75 13.49
C GLN A 32 -2.46 16.62 12.10
N LEU A 33 -1.68 16.25 11.08
CA LEU A 33 -2.22 16.00 9.74
C LEU A 33 -3.19 14.82 9.71
N ILE A 34 -2.85 13.72 10.41
CA ILE A 34 -3.73 12.55 10.52
C ILE A 34 -5.05 12.95 11.20
N GLU A 35 -5.00 13.73 12.28
CA GLU A 35 -6.19 14.29 12.95
C GLU A 35 -7.04 15.17 12.02
N GLN A 36 -6.41 16.00 11.20
CA GLN A 36 -7.14 16.82 10.22
C GLN A 36 -7.83 15.95 9.16
N LEU A 37 -7.15 14.92 8.66
CA LEU A 37 -7.70 14.02 7.65
C LEU A 37 -8.77 13.08 8.22
N ARG A 38 -8.74 12.80 9.53
CA ARG A 38 -9.84 12.10 10.22
C ARG A 38 -11.18 12.80 10.01
N ALA A 39 -11.20 14.14 9.92
CA ALA A 39 -12.42 14.92 9.74
C ALA A 39 -13.12 14.66 8.38
N LEU A 40 -12.41 14.06 7.41
CA LEU A 40 -12.98 13.62 6.13
C LEU A 40 -13.66 12.24 6.21
N ASP A 41 -13.69 11.64 7.40
CA ASP A 41 -14.32 10.34 7.69
C ASP A 41 -13.89 9.18 6.77
N PRO A 42 -12.57 8.91 6.60
CA PRO A 42 -12.13 7.74 5.86
C PRO A 42 -12.50 6.44 6.60
N ASP A 43 -12.73 5.37 5.86
CA ASP A 43 -13.11 4.07 6.43
C ASP A 43 -11.94 3.36 7.13
N PHE A 44 -10.72 3.61 6.67
CA PHE A 44 -9.48 3.20 7.34
C PHE A 44 -8.29 4.08 6.92
N MET A 45 -7.20 3.98 7.68
CA MET A 45 -5.92 4.60 7.33
C MET A 45 -4.79 3.56 7.37
N THR A 46 -3.86 3.63 6.42
CA THR A 46 -2.70 2.74 6.35
C THR A 46 -1.43 3.49 6.75
N VAL A 47 -0.47 2.78 7.33
CA VAL A 47 0.87 3.31 7.59
C VAL A 47 1.89 2.40 6.95
N THR A 48 2.71 2.98 6.07
CA THR A 48 3.75 2.24 5.35
C THR A 48 4.85 1.74 6.27
N TYR A 49 5.49 0.64 5.85
CA TYR A 49 6.62 0.05 6.54
C TYR A 49 7.91 0.40 5.79
N GLY A 50 8.89 0.98 6.49
CA GLY A 50 10.15 1.38 5.86
C GLY A 50 10.98 0.18 5.42
N ALA A 51 11.50 0.23 4.19
CA ALA A 51 12.41 -0.78 3.65
C ALA A 51 13.58 -1.04 4.63
N GLY A 52 13.75 -2.31 5.03
CA GLY A 52 14.80 -2.74 5.97
C GLY A 52 14.50 -2.49 7.44
N GLY A 53 13.25 -2.24 7.84
CA GLY A 53 12.83 -2.21 9.25
C GLY A 53 13.23 -0.96 10.06
N GLY A 54 13.91 0.00 9.42
CA GLY A 54 14.44 1.20 10.09
C GLY A 54 13.39 2.13 10.71
N THR A 55 12.12 2.04 10.27
CA THR A 55 10.99 2.81 10.81
C THR A 55 9.93 1.93 11.46
N ARG A 56 10.26 0.69 11.85
CA ARG A 56 9.30 -0.26 12.45
C ARG A 56 8.55 0.34 13.64
N MET A 57 9.29 0.99 14.55
CA MET A 57 8.73 1.58 15.76
C MET A 57 7.80 2.75 15.44
N LEU A 58 8.12 3.52 14.41
CA LEU A 58 7.28 4.63 13.94
C LEU A 58 5.98 4.12 13.31
N THR A 59 6.06 3.02 12.57
CA THR A 59 4.87 2.38 11.96
C THR A 59 3.90 1.95 13.06
N THR A 60 4.38 1.18 14.05
CA THR A 60 3.55 0.78 15.20
C THR A 60 3.01 1.99 15.95
N GLN A 61 3.84 3.00 16.23
CA GLN A 61 3.41 4.20 16.94
C GLN A 61 2.28 4.95 16.21
N MET A 62 2.39 5.11 14.88
CA MET A 62 1.37 5.80 14.09
C MET A 62 0.08 4.97 13.95
N VAL A 63 0.19 3.66 13.76
CA VAL A 63 -0.97 2.75 13.70
C VAL A 63 -1.71 2.75 15.04
N SER A 64 -0.99 2.63 16.17
CA SER A 64 -1.58 2.72 17.50
C SER A 64 -2.22 4.09 17.76
N PHE A 65 -1.60 5.19 17.31
CA PHE A 65 -2.19 6.52 17.43
C PHE A 65 -3.54 6.62 16.69
N ILE A 66 -3.60 6.16 15.44
CA ILE A 66 -4.85 6.14 14.64
C ILE A 66 -5.92 5.28 15.34
N HIS A 67 -5.53 4.12 15.87
CA HIS A 67 -6.46 3.22 16.53
C HIS A 67 -6.96 3.76 17.88
N GLU A 68 -6.04 4.08 18.79
CA GLU A 68 -6.35 4.39 20.18
C GLU A 68 -6.84 5.82 20.37
N GLN A 69 -6.19 6.79 19.71
CA GLN A 69 -6.49 8.22 19.91
C GLN A 69 -7.60 8.71 18.99
N LEU A 70 -7.68 8.19 17.76
CA LEU A 70 -8.68 8.62 16.77
C LEU A 70 -9.86 7.66 16.64
N SER A 71 -9.84 6.53 17.36
CA SER A 71 -10.87 5.49 17.31
C SER A 71 -11.18 5.05 15.88
N MET A 72 -10.14 4.92 15.05
CA MET A 72 -10.24 4.57 13.64
C MET A 72 -9.72 3.17 13.36
N THR A 73 -10.19 2.59 12.26
CA THR A 73 -9.52 1.42 11.69
C THR A 73 -8.17 1.82 11.13
N SER A 74 -7.10 1.23 11.65
CA SER A 74 -5.74 1.38 11.14
C SER A 74 -5.23 0.07 10.54
N VAL A 75 -4.39 0.19 9.51
CA VAL A 75 -3.75 -0.94 8.83
C VAL A 75 -2.24 -0.74 8.85
N ALA A 76 -1.51 -1.70 9.41
CA ALA A 76 -0.06 -1.69 9.34
C ALA A 76 0.41 -2.35 8.04
N HIS A 77 1.29 -1.70 7.29
CA HIS A 77 2.06 -2.43 6.28
C HIS A 77 3.03 -3.37 7.00
N LEU A 78 3.20 -4.57 6.45
CA LEU A 78 4.07 -5.59 7.01
C LEU A 78 4.86 -6.25 5.89
N THR A 79 6.18 -6.02 5.88
CA THR A 79 7.08 -6.59 4.86
C THR A 79 7.84 -7.79 5.41
N CYS A 80 8.01 -8.86 4.63
CA CYS A 80 8.84 -10.00 5.03
C CYS A 80 10.35 -9.85 4.73
N VAL A 81 10.75 -8.87 3.91
CA VAL A 81 12.17 -8.63 3.61
C VAL A 81 12.97 -8.40 4.89
N GLY A 82 14.08 -9.12 5.03
CA GLY A 82 14.98 -8.96 6.18
C GLY A 82 14.45 -9.54 7.50
N HIS A 83 13.33 -10.27 7.50
CA HIS A 83 12.71 -10.81 8.72
C HIS A 83 12.59 -12.33 8.71
N THR A 84 12.86 -12.93 9.88
CA THR A 84 12.51 -14.33 10.13
C THR A 84 11.02 -14.46 10.46
N SER A 85 10.47 -15.66 10.34
CA SER A 85 9.12 -15.99 10.82
C SER A 85 8.88 -15.58 12.27
N SER A 86 9.82 -15.87 13.19
CA SER A 86 9.67 -15.50 14.61
C SER A 86 9.62 -14.00 14.85
N GLU A 87 10.34 -13.20 14.05
CA GLU A 87 10.28 -11.75 14.12
C GLU A 87 8.94 -11.22 13.59
N ILE A 88 8.44 -11.79 12.50
CA ILE A 88 7.09 -11.50 12.00
C ILE A 88 6.04 -11.81 13.08
N ASP A 89 6.08 -12.98 13.70
CA ASP A 89 5.13 -13.37 14.76
C ASP A 89 5.17 -12.41 15.95
N SER A 90 6.38 -11.99 16.34
CA SER A 90 6.56 -11.04 17.44
C SER A 90 5.97 -9.67 17.10
N MET A 91 6.20 -9.19 15.87
CA MET A 91 5.65 -7.90 15.41
C MET A 91 4.13 -7.95 15.29
N VAL A 92 3.59 -9.03 14.72
CA VAL A 92 2.15 -9.21 14.56
C VAL A 92 1.47 -9.38 15.92
N GLY A 93 2.05 -10.15 16.83
CA GLY A 93 1.53 -10.29 18.18
C GLY A 93 1.45 -8.95 18.92
N ALA A 94 2.41 -8.05 18.71
CA ALA A 94 2.34 -6.69 19.26
C ALA A 94 1.21 -5.85 18.64
N LEU A 95 0.98 -5.97 17.33
CA LEU A 95 -0.15 -5.31 16.65
C LEU A 95 -1.49 -5.83 17.17
N GLU A 96 -1.66 -7.15 17.30
CA GLU A 96 -2.88 -7.77 17.83
C GLU A 96 -3.13 -7.36 19.29
N GLN A 97 -2.09 -7.30 20.12
CA GLN A 97 -2.18 -6.82 21.51
C GLN A 97 -2.62 -5.36 21.60
N SER A 98 -2.28 -4.54 20.61
CA SER A 98 -2.74 -3.14 20.47
C SER A 98 -4.11 -3.01 19.80
N GLY A 99 -4.85 -4.11 19.60
CA GLY A 99 -6.19 -4.09 19.00
C GLY A 99 -6.21 -3.92 17.48
N ILE A 100 -5.06 -4.00 16.82
CA ILE A 100 -4.97 -3.86 15.37
C ILE A 100 -5.39 -5.17 14.70
N GLU A 101 -6.41 -5.08 13.85
CA GLU A 101 -7.02 -6.25 13.22
C GLU A 101 -6.65 -6.43 11.75
N ASN A 102 -5.95 -5.45 11.14
CA ASN A 102 -5.69 -5.42 9.70
C ASN A 102 -4.21 -5.18 9.40
N VAL A 103 -3.68 -5.94 8.45
CA VAL A 103 -2.33 -5.72 7.91
C VAL A 103 -2.34 -5.75 6.38
N LEU A 104 -1.41 -5.02 5.76
CA LEU A 104 -1.08 -5.16 4.35
C LEU A 104 0.19 -6.00 4.22
N ALA A 105 0.04 -7.26 3.79
CA ALA A 105 1.14 -8.21 3.67
C ALA A 105 1.93 -7.98 2.37
N LEU A 106 3.22 -7.69 2.50
CA LEU A 106 4.10 -7.28 1.42
C LEU A 106 5.40 -8.09 1.44
N ARG A 107 6.02 -8.24 0.25
CA ARG A 107 7.39 -8.77 0.18
C ARG A 107 8.38 -7.75 0.77
N GLY A 108 8.18 -6.48 0.39
CA GLY A 108 9.15 -5.41 0.63
C GLY A 108 10.17 -5.29 -0.49
N ASP A 109 10.83 -4.14 -0.51
CA ASP A 109 11.88 -3.82 -1.47
C ASP A 109 13.23 -4.37 -0.98
N PRO A 110 14.17 -4.66 -1.91
CA PRO A 110 15.55 -4.95 -1.56
C PRO A 110 16.15 -3.89 -0.61
N PRO A 111 17.04 -4.28 0.32
CA PRO A 111 17.77 -3.33 1.15
C PRO A 111 18.51 -2.28 0.30
N LYS A 112 18.68 -1.07 0.84
CA LYS A 112 19.41 0.00 0.14
C LYS A 112 20.80 -0.50 -0.29
N GLY A 113 21.11 -0.33 -1.57
CA GLY A 113 22.38 -0.75 -2.15
C GLY A 113 22.39 -2.18 -2.69
N SER A 114 21.26 -2.90 -2.61
CA SER A 114 21.05 -4.16 -3.32
C SER A 114 19.99 -3.97 -4.40
N ASP A 115 20.25 -4.54 -5.58
CA ASP A 115 19.27 -4.62 -6.67
C ASP A 115 18.43 -5.90 -6.58
N ARG A 116 18.70 -6.78 -5.61
CA ARG A 116 18.06 -8.09 -5.48
C ARG A 116 17.48 -8.30 -4.09
N PHE A 117 16.27 -8.84 -4.08
CA PHE A 117 15.65 -9.37 -2.89
C PHE A 117 16.32 -10.70 -2.54
N GLU A 118 16.72 -10.85 -1.27
CA GLU A 118 17.27 -12.10 -0.73
C GLU A 118 16.46 -12.54 0.48
N THR A 119 16.12 -13.82 0.51
CA THR A 119 15.39 -14.40 1.65
C THR A 119 16.38 -14.67 2.76
N VAL A 120 16.13 -14.12 3.95
CA VAL A 120 16.93 -14.44 5.13
C VAL A 120 16.66 -15.88 5.59
N PRO A 121 17.63 -16.58 6.20
CA PRO A 121 17.39 -17.91 6.76
C PRO A 121 16.20 -17.90 7.73
N GLY A 122 15.21 -18.77 7.48
CA GLY A 122 13.98 -18.83 8.28
C GLY A 122 12.96 -17.70 8.02
N GLY A 123 13.16 -16.89 6.99
CA GLY A 123 12.23 -15.85 6.51
C GLY A 123 11.37 -16.30 5.33
N PHE A 124 10.71 -15.32 4.69
CA PHE A 124 9.80 -15.57 3.57
C PHE A 124 10.34 -14.95 2.28
N GLY A 125 10.20 -15.66 1.16
CA GLY A 125 10.67 -15.19 -0.14
C GLY A 125 9.71 -14.25 -0.87
N ASN A 126 8.45 -14.20 -0.45
CA ASN A 126 7.39 -13.49 -1.17
C ASN A 126 6.17 -13.23 -0.27
N ALA A 127 5.27 -12.36 -0.74
CA ALA A 127 4.07 -11.96 0.00
C ALA A 127 3.00 -13.06 0.11
N ARG A 128 2.97 -14.05 -0.79
CA ARG A 128 2.04 -15.19 -0.70
C ARG A 128 2.37 -16.05 0.51
N ASP A 129 3.65 -16.36 0.72
CA ASP A 129 4.09 -17.20 1.83
C ASP A 129 3.92 -16.47 3.17
N LEU A 130 4.19 -15.15 3.21
CA LEU A 130 3.83 -14.30 4.35
C LEU A 130 2.31 -14.35 4.62
N THR A 131 1.48 -14.13 3.61
CA THR A 131 0.01 -14.16 3.75
C THR A 131 -0.47 -15.48 4.33
N ARG A 132 0.02 -16.60 3.79
CA ARG A 132 -0.34 -17.95 4.26
C ARG A 132 0.04 -18.15 5.72
N HIS A 133 1.25 -17.75 6.10
CA HIS A 133 1.73 -17.82 7.48
C HIS A 133 0.84 -17.02 8.43
N LEU A 134 0.55 -15.76 8.08
CA LEU A 134 -0.31 -14.89 8.88
C LEU A 134 -1.72 -15.48 9.07
N LYS A 135 -2.32 -16.05 8.02
CA LYS A 135 -3.66 -16.69 8.13
C LYS A 135 -3.65 -17.97 8.98
N GLN A 136 -2.52 -18.67 9.07
CA GLN A 136 -2.39 -19.90 9.86
C GLN A 136 -2.15 -19.63 11.35
N HIS A 137 -1.45 -18.53 11.67
CA HIS A 137 -0.94 -18.28 13.01
C HIS A 137 -1.59 -17.09 13.73
N HIS A 138 -2.29 -16.21 13.01
CA HIS A 138 -2.86 -14.98 13.56
C HIS A 138 -4.33 -14.77 13.18
N SER A 139 -5.01 -13.94 13.95
CA SER A 139 -6.43 -13.63 13.76
C SER A 139 -6.65 -12.29 13.08
N LEU A 140 -5.89 -12.03 12.02
CA LEU A 140 -5.91 -10.79 11.24
C LEU A 140 -6.73 -10.89 9.96
N SER A 141 -7.20 -9.73 9.50
CA SER A 141 -7.59 -9.51 8.12
C SER A 141 -6.40 -8.99 7.31
N ILE A 142 -6.26 -9.48 6.08
CA ILE A 142 -5.03 -9.30 5.30
C ILE A 142 -5.34 -8.67 3.96
N GLY A 143 -4.74 -7.52 3.69
CA GLY A 143 -4.65 -6.97 2.35
C GLY A 143 -3.39 -7.43 1.65
N VAL A 144 -3.39 -7.41 0.32
CA VAL A 144 -2.18 -7.60 -0.51
C VAL A 144 -2.09 -6.57 -1.63
N ALA A 145 -0.89 -6.33 -2.13
CA ALA A 145 -0.68 -5.43 -3.27
C ALA A 145 -1.07 -6.08 -4.61
N GLY A 146 -1.65 -5.31 -5.53
CA GLY A 146 -1.83 -5.66 -6.95
C GLY A 146 -1.18 -4.63 -7.88
N TYR A 147 -0.80 -4.99 -9.10
CA TYR A 147 -0.02 -4.11 -9.98
C TYR A 147 -0.73 -3.96 -11.33
N PRO A 148 -1.44 -2.83 -11.57
CA PRO A 148 -2.18 -2.65 -12.81
C PRO A 148 -1.30 -2.76 -14.07
N GLU A 149 -0.06 -2.32 -13.94
CA GLU A 149 0.94 -2.28 -15.02
C GLU A 149 1.97 -3.43 -14.93
N THR A 150 1.65 -4.50 -14.19
CA THR A 150 2.55 -5.65 -13.95
C THR A 150 3.70 -5.31 -12.99
N HIS A 151 3.94 -6.15 -11.99
CA HIS A 151 5.11 -5.98 -11.12
C HIS A 151 6.42 -6.06 -11.93
N VAL A 152 7.40 -5.19 -11.63
CA VAL A 152 8.69 -5.12 -12.35
C VAL A 152 9.48 -6.42 -12.38
N ASP A 153 9.43 -7.20 -11.30
CA ASP A 153 10.05 -8.53 -11.20
C ASP A 153 9.20 -9.69 -11.80
N ALA A 154 8.00 -9.43 -12.31
CA ALA A 154 7.15 -10.49 -12.86
C ALA A 154 7.63 -10.91 -14.26
N ALA A 155 7.57 -12.21 -14.54
CA ALA A 155 7.99 -12.76 -15.82
C ALA A 155 7.07 -12.36 -16.99
N SER A 156 5.79 -12.11 -16.70
CA SER A 156 4.79 -11.66 -17.66
C SER A 156 3.57 -11.10 -16.92
N PRO A 157 2.67 -10.36 -17.60
CA PRO A 157 1.41 -9.93 -17.02
C PRO A 157 0.54 -11.09 -16.52
N ASP A 158 0.55 -12.24 -17.21
CA ASP A 158 -0.20 -13.43 -16.80
C ASP A 158 0.39 -14.08 -15.55
N ALA A 159 1.73 -14.12 -15.46
CA ALA A 159 2.43 -14.63 -14.28
C ALA A 159 2.15 -13.76 -13.04
N ASP A 160 2.05 -12.43 -13.21
CA ASP A 160 1.71 -11.51 -12.12
C ASP A 160 0.27 -11.70 -11.62
N ILE A 161 -0.69 -11.91 -12.54
CA ILE A 161 -2.08 -12.23 -12.17
C ILE A 161 -2.17 -13.60 -11.49
N ALA A 162 -1.44 -14.61 -11.98
CA ALA A 162 -1.38 -15.92 -11.33
C ALA A 162 -0.80 -15.81 -9.91
N PHE A 163 0.27 -15.04 -9.72
CA PHE A 163 0.84 -14.82 -8.40
C PHE A 163 -0.09 -14.00 -7.47
N LEU A 164 -0.84 -13.04 -8.02
CA LEU A 164 -1.90 -12.36 -7.27
C LEU A 164 -3.01 -13.32 -6.85
N LYS A 165 -3.44 -14.24 -7.72
CA LYS A 165 -4.39 -15.29 -7.37
C LYS A 165 -3.88 -16.17 -6.25
N GLU A 166 -2.61 -16.56 -6.27
CA GLU A 166 -2.00 -17.33 -5.18
C GLU A 166 -1.99 -16.58 -3.84
N LYS A 167 -1.76 -15.25 -3.84
CA LYS A 167 -1.88 -14.41 -2.63
C LYS A 167 -3.32 -14.39 -2.10
N VAL A 168 -4.30 -14.30 -2.99
CA VAL A 168 -5.72 -14.34 -2.62
C VAL A 168 -6.10 -15.71 -2.07
N ASP A 169 -5.66 -16.79 -2.71
CA ASP A 169 -5.90 -18.17 -2.25
C ASP A 169 -5.20 -18.48 -0.92
N ALA A 170 -4.09 -17.79 -0.61
CA ALA A 170 -3.46 -17.85 0.69
C ALA A 170 -4.29 -17.16 1.81
N GLY A 171 -5.38 -16.47 1.45
CA GLY A 171 -6.37 -15.92 2.36
C GLY A 171 -6.33 -14.40 2.51
N ALA A 172 -5.87 -13.68 1.48
CA ALA A 172 -6.04 -12.23 1.43
C ALA A 172 -7.52 -11.85 1.26
N ASP A 173 -7.95 -10.80 1.96
CA ASP A 173 -9.32 -10.30 2.01
C ASP A 173 -9.56 -9.11 1.07
N VAL A 174 -8.49 -8.41 0.65
CA VAL A 174 -8.55 -7.26 -0.27
C VAL A 174 -7.26 -7.14 -1.08
N VAL A 175 -7.37 -6.64 -2.31
CA VAL A 175 -6.23 -6.18 -3.11
C VAL A 175 -6.23 -4.65 -3.14
N ILE A 176 -5.12 -4.02 -2.77
CA ILE A 176 -4.89 -2.59 -2.98
C ILE A 176 -3.89 -2.43 -4.12
N THR A 177 -4.24 -1.68 -5.16
CA THR A 177 -3.36 -1.55 -6.32
C THR A 177 -2.20 -0.59 -6.04
N GLN A 178 -1.07 -0.84 -6.68
CA GLN A 178 -0.06 0.18 -6.94
C GLN A 178 -0.71 1.38 -7.66
N LEU A 179 -0.10 2.55 -7.51
CA LEU A 179 -0.51 3.77 -8.20
C LEU A 179 -0.52 3.59 -9.71
N PHE A 180 -1.44 4.30 -10.37
CA PHE A 180 -1.55 4.38 -11.82
C PHE A 180 -2.04 5.78 -12.20
N PHE A 181 -1.77 6.19 -13.44
CA PHE A 181 -2.24 7.47 -13.98
C PHE A 181 -3.25 7.32 -15.12
N SER A 182 -3.73 6.10 -15.39
CA SER A 182 -4.72 5.84 -16.43
C SER A 182 -5.83 4.92 -15.92
N ALA A 183 -7.08 5.41 -15.93
CA ALA A 183 -8.25 4.62 -15.55
C ALA A 183 -8.38 3.35 -16.39
N SER A 184 -8.05 3.42 -17.70
CA SER A 184 -8.12 2.25 -18.58
C SER A 184 -7.15 1.14 -18.18
N MET A 185 -5.98 1.49 -17.62
CA MET A 185 -5.02 0.51 -17.11
C MET A 185 -5.57 -0.21 -15.88
N TYR A 186 -6.21 0.52 -14.97
CA TYR A 186 -6.88 -0.06 -13.81
C TYR A 186 -8.03 -1.00 -14.22
N PHE A 187 -8.94 -0.55 -15.09
CA PHE A 187 -10.07 -1.39 -15.52
C PHE A 187 -9.61 -2.63 -16.29
N SER A 188 -8.61 -2.50 -17.17
CA SER A 188 -8.03 -3.66 -17.86
C SER A 188 -7.38 -4.65 -16.89
N PHE A 189 -6.71 -4.15 -15.84
CA PHE A 189 -6.19 -5.00 -14.78
C PHE A 189 -7.30 -5.71 -14.01
N VAL A 190 -8.38 -5.01 -13.66
CA VAL A 190 -9.53 -5.61 -12.98
C VAL A 190 -10.15 -6.72 -13.84
N GLU A 191 -10.36 -6.50 -15.13
CA GLU A 191 -10.88 -7.52 -16.05
C GLU A 191 -10.00 -8.77 -16.08
N ARG A 192 -8.68 -8.61 -16.25
CA ARG A 192 -7.72 -9.73 -16.21
C ARG A 192 -7.71 -10.42 -14.86
N ALA A 193 -7.76 -9.67 -13.76
CA ALA A 193 -7.80 -10.21 -12.41
C ALA A 193 -9.08 -11.05 -12.17
N ARG A 194 -10.24 -10.57 -12.62
CA ARG A 194 -11.50 -11.33 -12.55
C ARG A 194 -11.45 -12.58 -13.43
N ALA A 195 -10.91 -12.49 -14.64
CA ALA A 195 -10.70 -13.66 -15.50
C ALA A 195 -9.74 -14.68 -14.88
N GLY A 196 -8.74 -14.22 -14.11
CA GLY A 196 -7.83 -15.04 -13.30
C GLY A 196 -8.44 -15.60 -12.00
N GLY A 197 -9.74 -15.36 -11.74
CA GLY A 197 -10.46 -15.90 -10.60
C GLY A 197 -10.28 -15.13 -9.29
N ILE A 198 -9.79 -13.89 -9.33
CA ILE A 198 -9.72 -13.03 -8.14
C ILE A 198 -11.11 -12.50 -7.84
N THR A 199 -11.64 -12.80 -6.65
CA THR A 199 -13.03 -12.46 -6.25
C THR A 199 -13.11 -11.42 -5.15
N VAL A 200 -12.01 -11.18 -4.42
CA VAL A 200 -11.95 -10.16 -3.36
C VAL A 200 -12.03 -8.73 -3.93
N PRO A 201 -12.38 -7.72 -3.12
CA PRO A 201 -12.35 -6.32 -3.52
C PRO A 201 -10.96 -5.92 -4.07
N ILE A 202 -10.95 -5.11 -5.13
CA ILE A 202 -9.74 -4.54 -5.74
C ILE A 202 -9.86 -3.01 -5.65
N VAL A 203 -9.08 -2.40 -4.78
CA VAL A 203 -9.14 -0.96 -4.46
C VAL A 203 -8.09 -0.21 -5.27
N PRO A 204 -8.46 0.83 -6.03
CA PRO A 204 -7.51 1.63 -6.78
C PRO A 204 -6.65 2.49 -5.85
N GLY A 205 -5.32 2.35 -5.95
CA GLY A 205 -4.37 3.27 -5.33
C GLY A 205 -4.21 4.53 -6.16
N VAL A 206 -4.65 5.69 -5.64
CA VAL A 206 -4.53 6.99 -6.32
C VAL A 206 -3.53 7.86 -5.59
N MET A 207 -2.57 8.43 -6.32
CA MET A 207 -1.59 9.36 -5.78
C MET A 207 -1.73 10.73 -6.46
N PRO A 208 -2.32 11.74 -5.77
CA PRO A 208 -2.38 13.11 -6.28
C PRO A 208 -0.99 13.68 -6.54
N ILE A 209 -0.85 14.43 -7.63
CA ILE A 209 0.44 14.98 -8.08
C ILE A 209 0.70 16.31 -7.37
N GLY A 210 1.43 16.27 -6.25
CA GLY A 210 1.89 17.48 -5.56
C GLY A 210 3.32 17.90 -5.92
N ASN A 211 4.13 16.99 -6.46
CA ASN A 211 5.54 17.22 -6.77
C ASN A 211 6.00 16.36 -7.96
N VAL A 212 6.31 17.00 -9.08
CA VAL A 212 6.68 16.31 -10.34
C VAL A 212 7.90 15.41 -10.17
N LYS A 213 8.93 15.86 -9.43
CA LYS A 213 10.16 15.08 -9.22
C LYS A 213 9.90 13.84 -8.36
N GLN A 214 9.05 13.95 -7.35
CA GLN A 214 8.66 12.84 -6.51
C GLN A 214 7.87 11.79 -7.30
N ILE A 215 6.90 12.22 -8.11
CA ILE A 215 6.11 11.31 -8.96
C ILE A 215 7.01 10.57 -9.95
N ARG A 216 7.88 11.29 -10.69
CA ARG A 216 8.83 10.66 -11.62
C ARG A 216 9.75 9.64 -10.94
N ARG A 217 10.15 9.91 -9.70
CA ARG A 217 10.95 8.97 -8.91
C ARG A 217 10.13 7.72 -8.55
N PHE A 218 8.91 7.87 -8.06
CA PHE A 218 8.08 6.74 -7.67
C PHE A 218 7.70 5.87 -8.87
N THR A 219 7.31 6.46 -10.00
CA THR A 219 6.99 5.73 -11.22
C THR A 219 8.17 4.94 -11.75
N SER A 220 9.38 5.50 -11.68
CA SER A 220 10.62 4.79 -12.05
C SER A 220 10.88 3.57 -11.14
N MET A 221 10.56 3.67 -9.85
CA MET A 221 10.74 2.57 -8.90
C MET A 221 9.68 1.47 -9.04
N CYS A 222 8.41 1.84 -9.23
CA CYS A 222 7.30 0.88 -9.27
C CYS A 222 6.92 0.39 -10.67
N GLY A 223 7.49 0.98 -11.72
CA GLY A 223 7.20 0.64 -13.12
C GLY A 223 5.92 1.25 -13.69
N ALA A 224 5.22 2.10 -12.94
CA ALA A 224 4.01 2.76 -13.43
C ALA A 224 4.32 3.76 -14.55
N SER A 225 3.46 3.84 -15.56
CA SER A 225 3.63 4.76 -16.68
C SER A 225 2.94 6.10 -16.42
N ILE A 226 3.56 7.17 -16.90
CA ILE A 226 2.93 8.51 -16.96
C ILE A 226 2.47 8.71 -18.40
N PRO A 227 1.15 8.86 -18.67
CA PRO A 227 0.64 9.15 -19.99
C PRO A 227 1.39 10.32 -20.66
N PRO A 228 1.69 10.25 -21.97
CA PRO A 228 2.46 11.30 -22.65
C PRO A 228 1.85 12.70 -22.51
N THR A 229 0.52 12.81 -22.57
CA THR A 229 -0.23 14.06 -22.38
C THR A 229 -0.06 14.62 -20.97
N LEU A 230 -0.15 13.75 -19.95
CA LEU A 230 0.13 14.12 -18.56
C LEU A 230 1.59 14.57 -18.40
N SER A 231 2.54 13.83 -18.96
CA SER A 231 3.97 14.14 -18.88
C SER A 231 4.33 15.48 -19.54
N GLU A 232 3.74 15.78 -20.70
CA GLU A 232 3.87 17.08 -21.36
C GLU A 232 3.32 18.20 -20.48
N ARG A 233 2.09 18.04 -19.98
CA ARG A 233 1.47 19.06 -19.12
C ARG A 233 2.29 19.33 -17.86
N LEU A 234 2.80 18.29 -17.21
CA LEU A 234 3.64 18.43 -16.02
C LEU A 234 4.95 19.14 -16.32
N ARG A 235 5.55 18.97 -17.51
CA ARG A 235 6.77 19.70 -17.91
C ARG A 235 6.52 21.19 -18.06
N GLU A 236 5.36 21.59 -18.58
CA GLU A 236 4.99 23.01 -18.75
C GLU A 236 4.86 23.74 -17.42
N ILE A 237 4.31 23.07 -16.40
CA ILE A 237 4.00 23.67 -15.11
C ILE A 237 5.02 23.36 -14.01
N GLU A 238 6.08 22.60 -14.30
CA GLU A 238 7.01 22.03 -13.30
C GLU A 238 7.64 23.10 -12.38
N SER A 239 7.84 24.32 -12.86
CA SER A 239 8.42 25.43 -12.09
C SER A 239 7.42 26.17 -11.20
N ASP A 240 6.12 25.94 -11.35
CA ASP A 240 5.05 26.57 -10.60
C ASP A 240 4.37 25.55 -9.68
N ILE A 241 4.73 25.59 -8.39
CA ILE A 241 4.27 24.63 -7.38
C ILE A 241 2.74 24.71 -7.20
N GLU A 242 2.16 25.91 -7.23
CA GLU A 242 0.70 26.07 -7.07
C GLU A 242 -0.05 25.51 -8.28
N ALA A 243 0.48 25.75 -9.49
CA ALA A 243 -0.09 25.17 -10.70
C ALA A 243 0.01 23.63 -10.71
N VAL A 244 1.14 23.06 -10.29
CA VAL A 244 1.31 21.60 -10.15
C VAL A 244 0.27 21.03 -9.19
N VAL A 245 0.13 21.61 -8.00
CA VAL A 245 -0.80 21.11 -6.98
C VAL A 245 -2.24 21.19 -7.48
N ARG A 246 -2.66 22.33 -8.04
CA ARG A 246 -4.03 22.48 -8.57
C ARG A 246 -4.32 21.47 -9.67
N PHE A 247 -3.42 21.35 -10.65
CA PHE A 247 -3.57 20.39 -11.72
C PHE A 247 -3.57 18.94 -11.22
N GLY A 248 -2.73 18.61 -10.25
CA GLY A 248 -2.68 17.28 -9.65
C GLY A 248 -3.93 16.90 -8.87
N ILE A 249 -4.60 17.87 -8.25
CA ILE A 249 -5.92 17.68 -7.62
C ILE A 249 -6.97 17.41 -8.70
N ASP A 250 -7.06 18.28 -9.72
CA ASP A 250 -8.03 18.14 -10.81
C ASP A 250 -7.88 16.78 -11.51
N TYR A 251 -6.63 16.38 -11.79
CA TYR A 251 -6.33 15.09 -12.40
C TYR A 251 -6.74 13.90 -11.54
N ALA A 252 -6.48 13.97 -10.22
CA ALA A 252 -6.87 12.90 -9.31
C ALA A 252 -8.41 12.76 -9.21
N VAL A 253 -9.14 13.89 -9.24
CA VAL A 253 -10.61 13.90 -9.23
C VAL A 253 -11.19 13.34 -10.52
N GLU A 254 -10.58 13.59 -11.68
CA GLU A 254 -11.01 12.99 -12.95
C GLU A 254 -10.73 11.48 -13.01
N LEU A 255 -9.68 11.03 -12.32
CA LEU A 255 -9.25 9.62 -12.30
C LEU A 255 -10.12 8.74 -11.37
N SER A 256 -10.68 9.31 -10.31
CA SER A 256 -11.38 8.62 -9.21
C SER A 256 -12.89 8.59 -9.37
#